data_AF-A0A7Z0TXE7-F1
#
_entry.id   AF-A0A7Z0TXE7-F1
#
_cell.length_a   1.000
_cell.length_b   1.000
_cell.length_c   1.000
_cell.angle_alpha   90.00
_cell.angle_beta   90.00
_cell.angle_gamma   90.00
#
_symmetry.space_group_name_H-M   'P 1'
#
loop_
_entity.id
_entity.type
_entity.pdbx_description
1 polymer ?
#
loop_
_entity_poly.entity_id
_entity_poly.type
_entity_poly.pdbx_seq_one_letter_code
_entity_poly.pdbx_strand_id
1 'polypeptide(L)'
;MSDAGQPALEAQLSALGSAVEAGELAEAAERMAEYDASLRRYIERTAPDTPVDGLRALLRMQNEVLLQMRGKQQAIGEALRQAYRQGNASRAYTSAETTP
;
A
#
# COMPACT_ATOMS: atom_id res chain seq x y z
N MET A 1 10.08 8.84 23.15
CA MET A 1 9.60 7.64 22.43
C MET A 1 8.09 7.60 22.65
N SER A 2 7.30 7.96 21.65
CA SER A 2 5.86 8.17 21.82
C SER A 2 5.16 6.84 22.09
N ASP A 3 4.42 6.83 23.17
CA ASP A 3 3.62 5.73 23.65
C ASP A 3 2.53 5.38 22.62
N ALA A 4 2.68 4.25 21.92
CA ALA A 4 1.73 3.85 20.88
C ALA A 4 0.49 3.18 21.52
N GLY A 5 -0.43 4.01 22.02
CA GLY A 5 -1.81 3.58 22.24
C GLY A 5 -2.52 3.28 20.90
N GLN A 6 -3.72 2.69 20.97
CA GLN A 6 -4.53 2.40 19.77
C GLN A 6 -4.66 3.60 18.79
N PRO A 7 -4.88 4.87 19.22
CA PRO A 7 -4.96 5.99 18.29
C PRO A 7 -3.67 6.25 17.49
N ALA A 8 -2.51 5.94 18.07
CA ALA A 8 -1.23 6.08 17.36
C ALA A 8 -1.08 5.02 16.26
N LEU A 9 -1.56 3.79 16.51
CA LEU A 9 -1.58 2.72 15.51
C LEU A 9 -2.54 3.03 14.36
N GLU A 10 -3.72 3.60 14.67
CA GLU A 10 -4.66 4.08 13.66
C GLU A 10 -4.04 5.20 12.78
N ALA A 11 -3.33 6.15 13.41
CA ALA A 11 -2.63 7.20 12.68
C ALA A 11 -1.51 6.65 11.78
N GLN A 12 -0.77 5.64 12.24
CA GLN A 12 0.26 4.96 11.44
C GLN A 12 -0.35 4.26 10.21
N LEU A 13 -1.49 3.57 10.36
CA LEU A 13 -2.21 2.97 9.22
C LEU A 13 -2.72 4.02 8.24
N SER A 14 -3.23 5.16 8.73
CA SER A 14 -3.67 6.26 7.88
C SER A 14 -2.51 6.87 7.08
N ALA A 15 -1.34 7.02 7.72
CA ALA A 15 -0.13 7.51 7.06
C ALA A 15 0.37 6.52 5.99
N LEU A 16 0.34 5.21 6.30
CA LEU A 16 0.66 4.16 5.35
C LEU A 16 -0.27 4.20 4.12
N GLY A 17 -1.58 4.31 4.33
CA GLY A 17 -2.55 4.45 3.24
C GLY A 17 -2.28 5.68 2.36
N SER A 18 -1.90 6.80 2.97
CA SER A 18 -1.57 8.03 2.25
C SER A 18 -0.32 7.86 1.37
N ALA A 19 0.73 7.22 1.87
CA ALA A 19 1.94 6.93 1.10
C ALA A 19 1.66 5.97 -0.08
N VAL A 20 0.80 4.97 0.13
CA VAL A 20 0.33 4.07 -0.94
C VAL A 20 -0.45 4.84 -2.00
N GLU A 21 -1.31 5.77 -1.59
CA GLU A 21 -2.08 6.59 -2.52
C GLU A 21 -1.19 7.50 -3.36
N ALA A 22 -0.20 8.13 -2.73
CA ALA A 22 0.81 8.97 -3.38
C ALA A 22 1.77 8.18 -4.30
N GLY A 23 1.82 6.85 -4.18
CA GLY A 23 2.76 6.01 -4.93
C GLY A 23 4.18 6.03 -4.37
N GLU A 24 4.36 6.51 -3.13
CA GLU A 24 5.63 6.60 -2.42
C GLU A 24 6.01 5.24 -1.83
N LEU A 25 6.31 4.26 -2.70
CA LEU A 25 6.47 2.86 -2.30
C LEU A 25 7.59 2.61 -1.27
N ALA A 26 8.66 3.40 -1.32
CA ALA A 26 9.75 3.31 -0.34
C ALA A 26 9.27 3.77 1.05
N GLU A 27 8.60 4.92 1.13
CA GLU A 27 8.02 5.40 2.39
C GLU A 27 6.94 4.45 2.89
N ALA A 28 6.07 3.93 2.01
CA ALA A 28 5.05 2.96 2.39
C ALA A 28 5.68 1.69 3.01
N ALA A 29 6.82 1.21 2.49
CA ALA A 29 7.52 0.07 3.07
C ALA A 29 8.07 0.38 4.48
N GLU A 30 8.65 1.56 4.68
CA GLU A 30 9.14 2.02 5.99
C GLU A 30 7.99 2.12 7.00
N ARG A 31 6.88 2.78 6.62
CA ARG A 31 5.68 2.93 7.46
C ARG A 31 5.07 1.59 7.85
N MET A 32 5.06 0.63 6.92
CA MET A 32 4.57 -0.72 7.21
C MET A 32 5.42 -1.43 8.27
N ALA A 33 6.75 -1.29 8.21
CA ALA A 33 7.65 -1.87 9.21
C ALA A 33 7.50 -1.17 10.58
N GLU A 34 7.37 0.15 10.59
CA GLU A 34 7.11 0.94 11.82
C GLU A 34 5.80 0.52 12.49
N TYR A 35 4.75 0.31 11.71
CA TYR A 35 3.45 -0.16 12.17
C TYR A 35 3.52 -1.57 12.76
N ASP A 36 4.14 -2.54 12.09
CA ASP A 36 4.28 -3.91 12.62
C ASP A 36 5.01 -3.92 13.97
N ALA A 37 6.12 -3.19 14.06
CA ALA A 37 6.88 -3.07 15.31
C ALA A 37 6.06 -2.41 16.43
N SER A 38 5.24 -1.42 16.10
CA SER A 38 4.38 -0.73 17.08
C SER A 38 3.21 -1.59 17.53
N LEU A 39 2.60 -2.35 16.62
CA LEU A 39 1.51 -3.27 16.92
C LEU A 39 1.96 -4.40 17.85
N ARG A 40 3.13 -5.00 17.60
CA ARG A 40 3.71 -6.04 18.48
C ARG A 40 3.90 -5.50 19.90
N ARG A 41 4.55 -4.34 20.05
CA ARG A 41 4.76 -3.69 21.36
C ARG A 41 3.44 -3.38 22.07
N TYR A 42 2.43 -2.94 21.34
CA TYR A 42 1.11 -2.66 21.89
C TYR A 42 0.44 -3.92 22.44
N ILE A 43 0.47 -5.03 21.70
CA ILE A 43 -0.09 -6.31 22.13
C ILE A 43 0.69 -6.85 23.34
N GLU A 44 2.03 -6.87 23.29
CA GLU A 44 2.88 -7.32 24.39
C GLU A 44 2.59 -6.58 25.70
N ARG A 45 2.35 -5.26 25.62
CA ARG A 45 2.06 -4.44 26.79
C ARG A 45 0.66 -4.61 27.35
N THR A 46 -0.32 -4.82 26.48
CA THR A 46 -1.73 -4.90 26.88
C THR A 46 -2.15 -6.32 27.23
N ALA A 47 -1.32 -7.32 26.93
CA ALA A 47 -1.58 -8.72 27.27
C ALA A 47 -1.60 -8.93 28.80
N PRO A 48 -2.51 -9.78 29.32
CA PRO A 48 -3.50 -10.58 28.58
C PRO A 48 -4.78 -9.82 28.22
N ASP A 49 -4.98 -8.62 28.76
CA ASP A 49 -6.22 -7.84 28.68
C ASP A 49 -6.30 -6.93 27.44
N THR A 50 -5.70 -7.37 26.32
CA THR A 50 -5.67 -6.57 25.09
C THR A 50 -7.11 -6.33 24.60
N PRO A 51 -7.53 -5.07 24.38
CA PRO A 51 -8.89 -4.77 23.96
C PRO A 51 -9.16 -5.31 22.55
N VAL A 52 -9.95 -6.37 22.47
CA VAL A 52 -10.28 -7.09 21.23
C VAL A 52 -10.95 -6.18 20.20
N ASP A 53 -11.79 -5.25 20.63
CA ASP A 53 -12.48 -4.33 19.71
C ASP A 53 -11.50 -3.34 19.06
N GLY A 54 -10.48 -2.91 19.79
CA GLY A 54 -9.39 -2.10 19.23
C GLY A 54 -8.59 -2.87 18.18
N LEU A 55 -8.25 -4.14 18.45
CA LEU A 55 -7.59 -5.00 17.48
C LEU A 55 -8.44 -5.23 16.22
N ARG A 56 -9.76 -5.39 16.38
CA ARG A 56 -10.68 -5.53 15.24
C ARG A 56 -10.74 -4.26 14.40
N ALA A 57 -10.72 -3.08 15.03
CA ALA A 57 -10.70 -1.81 14.31
C ALA A 57 -9.41 -1.68 13.48
N LEU A 58 -8.25 -1.94 14.09
CA LEU A 58 -6.95 -1.93 13.42
C LEU A 58 -6.89 -2.92 12.25
N LEU A 59 -7.45 -4.13 12.43
CA LEU A 59 -7.49 -5.14 11.37
C LEU A 59 -8.35 -4.69 10.18
N ARG A 60 -9.48 -4.01 10.41
CA ARG A 60 -10.31 -3.46 9.32
C ARG A 60 -9.54 -2.42 8.52
N MET A 61 -8.90 -1.47 9.20
CA MET A 61 -8.08 -0.44 8.55
C MET A 61 -6.91 -1.05 7.77
N GLN A 62 -6.24 -2.06 8.32
CA GLN A 62 -5.17 -2.77 7.61
C GLN A 62 -5.68 -3.42 6.32
N ASN A 63 -6.85 -4.06 6.36
CA ASN A 63 -7.45 -4.68 5.18
C ASN A 63 -7.81 -3.65 4.10
N GLU A 64 -8.25 -2.45 4.49
CA GLU A 64 -8.52 -1.35 3.56
C GLU A 64 -7.25 -0.92 2.84
N VAL A 65 -6.13 -0.75 3.56
CA VAL A 65 -4.82 -0.43 2.97
C VAL A 65 -4.35 -1.52 2.01
N LEU A 66 -4.52 -2.81 2.36
CA LEU A 66 -4.16 -3.93 1.49
C LEU A 66 -4.98 -3.93 0.19
N LEU A 67 -6.28 -3.62 0.28
CA LEU A 67 -7.14 -3.47 -0.89
C LEU A 67 -6.69 -2.30 -1.78
N GLN A 68 -6.29 -1.18 -1.19
CA GLN A 68 -5.73 -0.03 -1.93
C GLN A 68 -4.44 -0.40 -2.66
N MET A 69 -3.50 -1.06 -1.99
CA MET A 69 -2.24 -1.53 -2.60
C MET A 69 -2.52 -2.46 -3.79
N ARG A 70 -3.45 -3.41 -3.64
CA ARG A 70 -3.85 -4.32 -4.73
C ARG A 70 -4.47 -3.55 -5.90
N GLY A 71 -5.34 -2.58 -5.64
CA GLY A 71 -5.92 -1.73 -6.67
C GLY A 71 -4.87 -0.95 -7.45
N LYS A 72 -3.89 -0.36 -6.75
CA LYS A 72 -2.76 0.34 -7.37
C LYS A 72 -1.92 -0.58 -8.24
N GLN A 73 -1.60 -1.79 -7.77
CA GLN A 73 -0.86 -2.78 -8.55
C GLN A 73 -1.60 -3.15 -9.84
N GLN A 74 -2.92 -3.34 -9.77
CA GLN A 74 -3.75 -3.63 -10.95
C GLN A 74 -3.73 -2.47 -11.96
N ALA A 75 -3.90 -1.24 -11.49
CA ALA A 75 -3.86 -0.04 -12.33
C ALA A 75 -2.50 0.13 -13.03
N ILE A 76 -1.39 -0.08 -12.31
CA ILE A 76 -0.04 -0.05 -12.90
C ILE A 76 0.10 -1.13 -13.97
N GLY A 77 -0.37 -2.36 -13.70
CA GLY A 77 -0.33 -3.45 -14.67
C GLY A 77 -1.19 -3.20 -15.92
N GLU A 78 -2.30 -2.48 -15.81
CA GLU A 78 -3.12 -2.05 -16.94
C GLU A 78 -2.43 -0.97 -17.78
N ALA A 79 -1.88 0.05 -17.12
CA ALA A 79 -1.13 1.12 -17.77
C ALA A 79 0.07 0.56 -18.55
N LEU A 80 0.81 -0.39 -17.97
CA LEU A 80 1.95 -1.03 -18.61
C LEU A 80 1.51 -1.84 -19.86
N ARG A 81 0.43 -2.61 -19.76
CA ARG A 81 -0.14 -3.34 -20.92
C ARG A 81 -0.58 -2.40 -22.03
N GLN A 82 -1.17 -1.25 -21.68
CA GLN A 82 -1.56 -0.23 -22.66
C GLN A 82 -0.35 0.39 -23.35
N ALA A 83 0.69 0.75 -22.60
CA ALA A 83 1.93 1.31 -23.14
C ALA A 83 2.61 0.34 -24.12
N TYR A 84 2.67 -0.96 -23.79
CA TYR A 84 3.21 -1.96 -24.70
C TYR A 84 2.40 -2.09 -26.01
N ARG A 85 1.06 -2.06 -25.94
CA ARG A 85 0.21 -2.08 -27.14
C ARG A 85 0.45 -0.85 -28.02
N GLN A 86 0.55 0.33 -27.43
CA GLN A 86 0.83 1.58 -28.16
C GLN A 86 2.23 1.59 -28.79
N GLY A 87 3.24 1.10 -28.07
CA GLY A 87 4.60 0.98 -28.58
C GLY A 87 4.69 0.01 -29.76
N ASN A 88 4.00 -1.13 -29.68
CA ASN A 88 3.94 -2.09 -30.78
C ASN A 88 3.20 -1.53 -32.00
N ALA A 89 2.09 -0.80 -31.80
CA ALA A 89 1.37 -0.15 -32.90
C ALA A 89 2.24 0.92 -33.59
N SER A 90 2.93 1.75 -32.81
CA SER A 90 3.81 2.81 -33.35
C SER A 90 4.92 2.22 -34.23
N ARG A 91 5.55 1.13 -33.77
CA ARG A 91 6.59 0.44 -34.56
C ARG A 91 6.04 -0.21 -35.83
N ALA A 92 4.83 -0.78 -35.78
CA ALA A 92 4.19 -1.37 -36.95
C ALA A 92 3.91 -0.33 -38.04
N TYR A 93 3.45 0.86 -37.67
CA TYR A 93 3.26 1.98 -38.62
C TYR A 93 4.58 2.44 -39.24
N THR A 94 5.63 2.63 -38.43
CA THR A 94 6.95 3.03 -38.96
C THR A 94 7.53 1.99 -39.92
N SER A 95 7.36 0.68 -39.66
CA SER A 95 7.81 -0.37 -40.58
C SER A 95 6.98 -0.49 -41.86
N ALA A 96 5.69 -0.12 -41.80
CA ALA A 96 4.82 -0.13 -42.97
C ALA A 96 5.12 1.04 -43.93
N GLU A 97 5.59 2.19 -43.42
CA GLU A 97 6.05 3.31 -44.25
C GLU A 97 7.43 3.10 -44.87
N THR A 98 8.28 2.26 -44.29
CA THR A 98 9.64 1.98 -44.81
C THR A 98 9.73 0.76 -45.74
N THR A 99 8.61 0.13 -46.10
CA THR A 99 8.59 -0.98 -47.07
C THR A 99 8.20 -0.45 -48.47
N PRO A 100 9.15 -0.29 -49.42
CA PRO A 100 8.87 0.08 -50.81
C PRO A 100 8.29 -1.07 -51.65
#